data_AF-A0A9E2P4C9-F1
#
_entry.id   AF-A0A9E2P4C9-F1
#
_cell.length_a   1.000
_cell.length_b   1.000
_cell.length_c   1.000
_cell.angle_alpha   90.00
_cell.angle_beta   90.00
_cell.angle_gamma   90.00
#
_symmetry.space_group_name_H-M   'P 1'
#
loop_
_entity.id
_entity.type
_entity.pdbx_description
1 polymer ?
#
loop_
_entity_poly.entity_id
_entity_poly.type
_entity_poly.pdbx_seq_one_letter_code
_entity_poly.pdbx_strand_id
1 'polypeptide(L)'
;MMILHYLKSAVRSLMKYKVQTTASMVGLALGFVCFALSAVWVRYEQTFDSFHRGADRMYLLGSSSAWENQTNLKHRFPLAEELKETFPEVEDAAAYWYWEIPVKLSEDAAEDVNLGCVRADSLFVRMFDVRLVRGSWSFLNVPEEVALTEEGARRLFGTTDVLGRAIYYAGNTYRISAVLTGWGQHTNFPFSIMFGMDQTEKNKSSYPDYYISLRLRSEADTAALMAQMNNSSLKY
;
A
#
# COMPACT_ATOMS: atom_id res chain seq x y z
N MET A 1 24.26 11.97 51.93
CA MET A 1 24.30 10.90 52.96
C MET A 1 22.94 10.26 53.27
N MET A 2 21.80 10.97 53.21
CA MET A 2 20.47 10.38 53.49
C MET A 2 19.95 9.44 52.39
N ILE A 3 20.09 9.79 51.10
CA ILE A 3 19.63 8.95 49.98
C ILE A 3 20.25 7.54 49.98
N LEU A 4 21.55 7.44 50.27
CA LEU A 4 22.25 6.15 50.39
C LEU A 4 21.72 5.31 51.56
N HIS A 5 21.34 5.97 52.66
CA HIS A 5 20.75 5.28 53.82
C HIS A 5 19.34 4.76 53.51
N TYR A 6 18.49 5.56 52.87
CA TYR A 6 17.16 5.13 52.44
C TYR A 6 17.21 4.01 51.39
N LEU A 7 18.13 4.11 50.42
CA LEU A 7 18.35 3.06 49.42
C LEU A 7 18.80 1.75 50.07
N LYS A 8 19.75 1.81 51.01
CA LYS A 8 20.22 0.63 51.77
C LYS A 8 19.10 -0.01 52.59
N SER A 9 18.24 0.81 53.20
CA SER A 9 17.08 0.34 53.95
C SER A 9 16.04 -0.35 53.04
N ALA A 10 15.76 0.25 51.87
CA ALA A 10 14.83 -0.31 50.89
C ALA A 10 15.31 -1.67 50.34
N VAL A 11 16.59 -1.78 49.97
CA VAL A 11 17.19 -3.05 49.49
C VAL A 11 17.11 -4.15 50.56
N ARG A 12 17.36 -3.81 51.84
CA ARG A 12 17.25 -4.78 52.93
C ARG A 12 15.81 -5.25 53.14
N SER A 13 14.84 -4.36 52.97
CA SER A 13 13.41 -4.69 53.02
C SER A 13 13.00 -5.63 51.88
N LEU A 14 13.44 -5.34 50.65
CA LEU A 14 13.21 -6.17 49.47
C LEU A 14 13.82 -7.59 49.62
N MET A 15 15.01 -7.69 50.21
CA MET A 15 15.64 -8.99 50.50
C MET A 15 14.96 -9.77 51.64
N LYS A 16 14.24 -9.09 52.54
CA LYS A 16 13.51 -9.71 53.65
C LYS A 16 12.19 -10.34 53.19
N TYR A 17 11.47 -9.69 52.27
CA TYR A 17 10.16 -10.13 51.76
C TYR A 17 10.24 -10.73 50.35
N LYS A 18 11.14 -11.71 50.16
CA LYS A 18 11.52 -12.24 48.83
C LYS A 18 10.34 -12.68 47.95
N VAL A 19 9.37 -13.42 48.49
CA VAL A 19 8.22 -13.92 47.69
C VAL A 19 7.36 -12.77 47.19
N GLN A 20 7.01 -11.81 48.05
CA GLN A 20 6.20 -10.65 47.69
C GLN A 20 6.94 -9.74 46.71
N THR A 21 8.23 -9.50 46.93
CA THR A 21 9.07 -8.72 46.02
C THR A 21 9.19 -9.40 44.65
N THR A 22 9.43 -10.71 44.59
CA THR A 22 9.50 -11.46 43.32
C THR A 22 8.16 -11.41 42.59
N ALA A 23 7.04 -11.66 43.27
CA ALA A 23 5.71 -11.60 42.65
C ALA A 23 5.42 -10.20 42.07
N SER A 24 5.76 -9.14 42.81
CA SER A 24 5.59 -7.75 42.37
C SER A 24 6.50 -7.41 41.19
N MET A 25 7.76 -7.86 41.20
CA MET A 25 8.70 -7.67 40.09
C MET A 25 8.26 -8.40 38.83
N VAL A 26 7.77 -9.64 38.95
CA VAL A 26 7.25 -10.40 37.81
C VAL A 26 6.01 -9.73 37.23
N GLY A 27 5.07 -9.29 38.06
CA GLY A 27 3.89 -8.56 37.60
C GLY A 27 4.24 -7.26 36.87
N LEU A 28 5.19 -6.48 37.41
CA LEU A 28 5.68 -5.27 36.77
C LEU A 28 6.41 -5.57 35.46
N ALA A 29 7.26 -6.60 35.43
CA ALA A 29 7.98 -7.01 34.22
C ALA A 29 7.01 -7.46 33.11
N LEU A 30 6.01 -8.28 33.44
CA LEU A 30 4.96 -8.69 32.50
C LEU A 30 4.17 -7.49 31.98
N GLY A 31 3.76 -6.57 32.86
CA GLY A 31 3.07 -5.35 32.45
C GLY A 31 3.91 -4.50 31.50
N PHE A 32 5.21 -4.36 31.78
CA PHE A 32 6.13 -3.61 30.92
C PHE A 32 6.35 -4.29 29.57
N VAL A 33 6.46 -5.63 29.53
CA VAL A 33 6.58 -6.39 28.29
C VAL A 33 5.32 -6.23 27.43
N CYS A 34 4.13 -6.39 28.02
CA CYS A 34 2.88 -6.19 27.30
C CYS A 34 2.79 -4.77 26.73
N PHE A 35 3.11 -3.74 27.53
CA PHE A 35 3.12 -2.35 27.07
C PHE A 35 4.12 -2.12 25.91
N ALA A 36 5.34 -2.64 26.04
CA ALA A 36 6.37 -2.49 25.01
C ALA A 36 5.96 -3.17 23.69
N LEU A 37 5.38 -4.38 23.76
CA LEU A 37 4.87 -5.08 22.58
C LEU A 37 3.73 -4.31 21.91
N SER A 38 2.76 -3.79 22.69
CA SER A 38 1.68 -2.95 22.15
C SER A 38 2.22 -1.68 21.48
N ALA A 39 3.22 -1.03 22.08
CA ALA A 39 3.82 0.18 21.52
C ALA A 39 4.57 -0.09 20.20
N VAL A 40 5.32 -1.20 20.13
CA VAL A 40 5.99 -1.65 18.90
C VAL A 40 4.96 -1.97 17.82
N TRP A 41 3.87 -2.65 18.18
CA TRP A 41 2.80 -2.97 17.25
C TRP A 41 2.13 -1.73 16.66
N VAL A 42 1.74 -0.77 17.50
CA VAL A 42 1.13 0.50 17.03
C VAL A 42 2.09 1.26 16.12
N ARG A 43 3.37 1.33 16.48
CA ARG A 43 4.39 1.97 15.64
C ARG A 43 4.53 1.26 14.29
N TYR A 44 4.52 -0.07 14.29
CA TYR A 44 4.59 -0.87 13.07
C TYR A 44 3.40 -0.57 12.14
N GLU A 45 2.18 -0.55 12.68
CA GLU A 45 0.96 -0.24 11.93
C GLU A 45 1.02 1.17 11.31
N GLN A 46 1.52 2.14 12.07
CA GLN A 46 1.69 3.53 11.59
C GLN A 46 2.74 3.67 10.48
N THR A 47 3.58 2.66 10.21
CA THR A 47 4.58 2.75 9.13
C THR A 47 4.01 2.45 7.75
N PHE A 48 2.87 1.75 7.66
CA PHE A 48 2.28 1.34 6.38
C PHE A 48 1.90 2.54 5.53
N ASP A 49 2.38 2.57 4.27
CA ASP A 49 2.08 3.58 3.25
C ASP A 49 2.36 5.05 3.67
N SER A 50 3.00 5.26 4.83
CA SER A 50 3.32 6.57 5.41
C SER A 50 4.36 7.38 4.63
N PHE A 51 5.07 6.73 3.70
CA PHE A 51 6.16 7.31 2.92
C PHE A 51 5.71 8.07 1.67
N HIS A 52 4.42 8.01 1.30
CA HIS A 52 3.89 8.75 0.17
C HIS A 52 3.73 10.25 0.48
N ARG A 53 3.89 11.08 -0.55
CA ARG A 53 3.73 12.54 -0.40
C ARG A 53 2.28 12.88 -0.06
N GLY A 54 2.08 13.38 1.17
CA GLY A 54 0.77 13.73 1.70
C GLY A 54 -0.03 12.50 2.16
N ALA A 55 0.64 11.45 2.63
CA ALA A 55 0.02 10.22 3.13
C ALA A 55 -1.04 10.46 4.22
N ASP A 56 -0.87 11.49 5.05
CA ASP A 56 -1.82 11.94 6.07
C ASP A 56 -3.16 12.44 5.49
N ARG A 57 -3.18 12.77 4.21
CA ARG A 57 -4.32 13.32 3.46
C ARG A 57 -4.74 12.42 2.30
N MET A 58 -4.22 11.19 2.28
CA MET A 58 -4.58 10.17 1.30
C MET A 58 -5.66 9.27 1.88
N TYR A 59 -6.71 9.05 1.11
CA TYR A 59 -7.88 8.27 1.50
C TYR A 59 -8.17 7.23 0.44
N LEU A 60 -8.66 6.07 0.87
CA LEU A 60 -9.23 5.06 -0.01
C LEU A 60 -10.74 5.27 -0.08
N LEU A 61 -11.29 5.35 -1.28
CA LEU A 61 -12.73 5.46 -1.49
C LEU A 61 -13.40 4.16 -1.07
N GLY A 62 -14.47 4.30 -0.27
CA GLY A 62 -15.36 3.20 0.05
C GLY A 62 -16.81 3.66 -0.07
N SER A 63 -17.65 2.80 -0.64
CA SER A 63 -19.10 2.96 -0.63
C SER A 63 -19.72 1.93 0.31
N SER A 64 -20.71 2.36 1.09
CA SER A 64 -21.52 1.47 1.92
C SER A 64 -22.97 1.68 1.53
N SER A 65 -23.68 0.60 1.21
CA SER A 65 -25.13 0.66 1.14
C SER A 65 -25.71 0.41 2.53
N ALA A 66 -26.85 1.01 2.86
CA ALA A 66 -27.53 0.74 4.14
C ALA A 66 -28.02 -0.71 4.26
N TRP A 67 -27.99 -1.48 3.17
CA TRP A 67 -28.43 -2.86 3.08
C TRP A 67 -27.27 -3.86 3.14
N GLU A 68 -26.02 -3.43 2.90
CA GLU A 68 -24.83 -4.26 3.00
C GLU A 68 -24.04 -3.90 4.26
N ASN A 69 -23.80 -4.90 5.11
CA ASN A 69 -22.90 -4.75 6.28
C ASN A 69 -21.41 -4.66 5.89
N GLN A 70 -21.10 -4.42 4.61
CA GLN A 70 -19.74 -4.40 4.09
C GLN A 70 -19.52 -3.14 3.26
N THR A 71 -18.38 -2.49 3.48
CA THR A 71 -17.90 -1.39 2.64
C THR A 71 -17.33 -1.97 1.36
N ASN A 72 -17.90 -1.59 0.22
CA ASN A 72 -17.31 -1.87 -1.07
C ASN A 72 -16.18 -0.86 -1.34
N LEU A 73 -14.99 -1.37 -1.66
CA LEU A 73 -13.80 -0.56 -1.95
C LEU A 73 -13.45 -0.54 -3.44
N LYS A 74 -14.23 -1.26 -4.25
CA LYS A 74 -13.97 -1.43 -5.68
C LYS A 74 -15.00 -0.69 -6.50
N HIS A 75 -14.49 0.09 -7.44
CA HIS A 75 -15.25 1.02 -8.25
C HIS A 75 -14.83 0.92 -9.73
N ARG A 76 -15.58 1.62 -10.58
CA ARG A 76 -15.25 1.76 -12.01
C ARG A 76 -14.06 2.69 -12.21
N PHE A 77 -13.21 2.37 -13.19
CA PHE A 77 -11.99 3.13 -13.47
C PHE A 77 -12.20 4.66 -13.66
N PRO A 78 -13.20 5.14 -14.45
CA PRO A 78 -13.38 6.58 -14.69
C PRO A 78 -13.76 7.40 -13.45
N LEU A 79 -14.22 6.75 -12.37
CA LEU A 79 -14.69 7.46 -11.18
C LEU A 79 -13.57 8.29 -10.52
N ALA A 80 -12.30 7.88 -10.64
CA ALA A 80 -11.19 8.68 -10.11
C ALA A 80 -11.11 10.07 -10.78
N GLU A 81 -11.23 10.15 -12.11
CA GLU A 81 -11.24 11.44 -12.83
C GLU A 81 -12.50 12.24 -12.52
N GLU A 82 -13.67 11.60 -12.51
CA GLU A 82 -14.93 12.27 -12.19
C GLU A 82 -14.94 12.89 -10.78
N LEU A 83 -14.33 12.22 -9.79
CA LEU A 83 -14.19 12.74 -8.43
C LEU A 83 -13.33 13.98 -8.39
N LYS A 84 -12.22 13.97 -9.12
CA LYS A 84 -11.31 15.11 -9.21
C LYS A 84 -11.94 16.31 -9.93
N GLU A 85 -12.79 16.06 -10.93
CA GLU A 85 -13.51 17.11 -11.66
C GLU A 85 -14.69 17.68 -10.85
N THR A 86 -15.38 16.84 -10.09
CA THR A 86 -16.58 17.23 -9.34
C THR A 86 -16.25 17.93 -8.02
N PHE A 87 -15.21 17.48 -7.32
CA PHE A 87 -14.89 17.96 -5.97
C PHE A 87 -13.58 18.75 -5.96
N PRO A 88 -13.62 20.09 -5.81
CA PRO A 88 -12.40 20.92 -5.81
C PRO A 88 -11.44 20.61 -4.64
N GLU A 89 -11.93 20.00 -3.57
CA GLU A 89 -11.17 19.53 -2.42
C GLU A 89 -10.22 18.37 -2.76
N VAL A 90 -10.49 17.64 -3.85
CA VAL A 90 -9.63 16.55 -4.34
C VAL A 90 -8.46 17.15 -5.12
N GLU A 91 -7.26 17.00 -4.59
CA GLU A 91 -6.02 17.45 -5.25
C GLU A 91 -5.64 16.48 -6.38
N ASP A 92 -5.70 15.18 -6.10
CA ASP A 92 -5.38 14.13 -7.06
C ASP A 92 -6.18 12.86 -6.76
N ALA A 93 -6.43 12.06 -7.80
CA ALA A 93 -7.16 10.81 -7.68
C ALA A 93 -6.56 9.77 -8.64
N ALA A 94 -6.43 8.54 -8.17
CA ALA A 94 -5.88 7.44 -8.97
C ALA A 94 -6.71 6.17 -8.76
N ALA A 95 -7.11 5.56 -9.88
CA ALA A 95 -7.70 4.23 -9.90
C ALA A 95 -6.63 3.18 -10.21
N TYR A 96 -6.63 2.08 -9.47
CA TYR A 96 -5.69 0.99 -9.67
C TYR A 96 -6.30 -0.34 -9.21
N TRP A 97 -5.82 -1.43 -9.80
CA TRP A 97 -6.17 -2.77 -9.38
C TRP A 97 -4.91 -3.49 -8.93
N TYR A 98 -4.95 -4.09 -7.74
CA TYR A 98 -3.85 -4.87 -7.17
C TYR A 98 -4.26 -6.33 -7.03
N TRP A 99 -3.39 -7.25 -7.46
CA TRP A 99 -3.57 -8.69 -7.28
C TRP A 99 -2.22 -9.42 -7.37
N GLU A 100 -2.16 -10.66 -6.88
CA GLU A 100 -0.97 -11.50 -7.02
C GLU A 100 -1.13 -12.49 -8.18
N ILE A 101 -0.05 -12.73 -8.93
CA ILE A 101 -0.05 -13.66 -10.05
C ILE A 101 1.18 -14.57 -10.07
N PRO A 102 1.04 -15.81 -10.54
CA PRO A 102 2.16 -16.67 -10.87
C PRO A 102 2.79 -16.22 -12.19
N VAL A 103 4.06 -15.82 -12.16
CA VAL A 103 4.80 -15.38 -13.36
C VAL A 103 5.92 -16.34 -13.67
N LYS A 104 6.06 -16.66 -14.96
CA LYS A 104 7.12 -17.51 -15.49
C LYS A 104 8.10 -16.72 -16.35
N LEU A 105 9.32 -17.24 -16.50
CA LEU A 105 10.32 -16.65 -17.40
C LEU A 105 10.04 -16.94 -18.88
N SER A 106 9.33 -18.03 -19.16
CA SER A 106 8.90 -18.47 -20.49
C SER A 106 7.72 -19.43 -20.36
N GLU A 107 7.05 -19.74 -21.47
CA GLU A 107 5.93 -20.68 -21.51
C GLU A 107 6.31 -22.05 -20.92
N ASP A 108 7.47 -22.58 -21.33
CA ASP A 108 7.99 -23.89 -20.89
C ASP A 108 8.68 -23.87 -19.51
N ALA A 109 8.73 -22.73 -18.82
CA ALA A 109 9.40 -22.67 -17.52
C ALA A 109 8.66 -23.54 -16.50
N ALA A 110 9.43 -24.38 -15.80
CA ALA A 110 8.91 -25.31 -14.79
C ALA A 110 8.46 -24.59 -13.52
N GLU A 111 9.14 -23.51 -13.15
CA GLU A 111 8.88 -22.75 -11.93
C GLU A 111 8.17 -21.43 -12.25
N ASP A 112 7.17 -21.11 -11.43
CA ASP A 112 6.51 -19.81 -11.36
C ASP A 112 6.88 -19.09 -10.05
N VAL A 113 6.88 -17.77 -10.12
CA VAL A 113 7.10 -16.89 -8.97
C VAL A 113 5.86 -16.05 -8.76
N ASN A 114 5.25 -16.17 -7.58
CA ASN A 114 4.12 -15.32 -7.21
C ASN A 114 4.59 -13.89 -6.92
N LEU A 115 4.06 -12.95 -7.69
CA LEU A 115 4.40 -11.53 -7.61
C LEU A 115 3.15 -10.68 -7.51
N GLY A 116 3.19 -9.70 -6.61
CA GLY A 116 2.19 -8.64 -6.57
C GLY A 116 2.26 -7.79 -7.82
N CYS A 117 1.10 -7.48 -8.39
CA CYS A 117 0.95 -6.74 -9.63
C CYS A 117 -0.03 -5.61 -9.44
N VAL A 118 0.23 -4.50 -10.12
CA VAL A 118 -0.69 -3.38 -10.19
C VAL A 118 -1.03 -3.06 -11.64
N ARG A 119 -2.32 -2.89 -11.93
CA ARG A 119 -2.81 -2.31 -13.17
C ARG A 119 -3.23 -0.88 -12.90
N ALA A 120 -2.60 0.04 -13.59
CA ALA A 120 -2.67 1.45 -13.24
C ALA A 120 -2.22 2.31 -14.43
N ASP A 121 -2.57 3.60 -14.38
CA ASP A 121 -2.19 4.54 -15.43
C ASP A 121 -1.25 5.64 -14.91
N SER A 122 -1.07 6.69 -15.70
CA SER A 122 -0.19 7.80 -15.33
C SER A 122 -0.62 8.58 -14.07
N LEU A 123 -1.90 8.54 -13.68
CA LEU A 123 -2.37 9.20 -12.46
C LEU A 123 -1.81 8.49 -11.23
N PHE A 124 -1.83 7.16 -11.22
CA PHE A 124 -1.21 6.35 -10.16
C PHE A 124 0.29 6.63 -10.04
N VAL A 125 1.01 6.65 -11.18
CA VAL A 125 2.46 6.94 -11.20
C VAL A 125 2.76 8.27 -10.53
N ARG A 126 1.99 9.33 -10.85
CA ARG A 126 2.15 10.66 -10.25
C ARG A 126 1.75 10.71 -8.78
N MET A 127 0.63 10.07 -8.44
CA MET A 127 0.07 10.11 -7.09
C MET A 127 0.99 9.44 -6.07
N PHE A 128 1.54 8.27 -6.42
CA PHE A 128 2.39 7.45 -5.56
C PHE A 128 3.91 7.64 -5.78
N ASP A 129 4.31 8.64 -6.58
CA ASP A 129 5.71 8.96 -6.92
C ASP A 129 6.53 7.75 -7.41
N VAL A 130 5.95 7.00 -8.35
CA VAL A 130 6.65 5.88 -8.99
C VAL A 130 7.64 6.43 -10.00
N ARG A 131 8.93 6.11 -9.84
CA ARG A 131 9.99 6.67 -10.67
C ARG A 131 10.53 5.65 -11.66
N LEU A 132 10.85 6.12 -12.87
CA LEU A 132 11.51 5.34 -13.89
C LEU A 132 13.01 5.27 -13.59
N VAL A 133 13.54 4.05 -13.43
CA VAL A 133 14.98 3.81 -13.23
C VAL A 133 15.66 3.60 -14.57
N ARG A 134 15.07 2.78 -15.46
CA ARG A 134 15.54 2.53 -16.83
C ARG A 134 14.39 2.23 -17.77
N GLY A 135 14.59 2.45 -19.08
CA GLY A 135 13.61 2.11 -20.11
C GLY A 135 12.69 3.26 -20.47
N SER A 136 11.41 3.00 -20.69
CA SER A 136 10.43 4.04 -21.07
C SER A 136 9.03 3.75 -20.56
N TRP A 137 8.19 4.79 -20.48
CA TRP A 137 6.78 4.68 -20.06
C TRP A 137 5.84 4.06 -21.11
N SER A 138 6.38 3.43 -22.17
CA SER A 138 5.59 2.83 -23.25
C SER A 138 4.62 1.75 -22.75
N PHE A 139 4.99 1.00 -21.71
CA PHE A 139 4.14 -0.02 -21.08
C PHE A 139 2.79 0.50 -20.59
N LEU A 140 2.65 1.82 -20.33
CA LEU A 140 1.38 2.39 -19.91
C LEU A 140 0.30 2.31 -21.00
N ASN A 141 0.71 2.25 -22.27
CA ASN A 141 -0.18 2.31 -23.43
C ASN A 141 -0.06 1.09 -24.37
N VAL A 142 0.97 0.24 -24.19
CA VAL A 142 1.20 -0.96 -25.01
C VAL A 142 0.81 -2.19 -24.20
N PRO A 143 -0.27 -2.90 -24.55
CA PRO A 143 -0.80 -4.01 -23.74
C PRO A 143 0.17 -5.19 -23.53
N GLU A 144 1.07 -5.42 -24.48
CA GLU A 144 2.08 -6.49 -24.45
C GLU A 144 3.36 -6.09 -23.71
N GLU A 145 3.38 -4.91 -23.12
CA GLU A 145 4.52 -4.41 -22.35
C GLU A 145 4.20 -4.28 -20.87
N VAL A 146 5.24 -4.49 -20.06
CA VAL A 146 5.17 -4.36 -18.60
C VAL A 146 6.39 -3.64 -18.08
N ALA A 147 6.24 -3.10 -16.87
CA ALA A 147 7.35 -2.61 -16.08
C ALA A 147 7.58 -3.51 -14.87
N LEU A 148 8.85 -3.69 -14.49
CA LEU A 148 9.22 -4.37 -13.24
C LEU A 148 9.82 -3.39 -12.25
N THR A 149 9.56 -3.57 -10.96
CA THR A 149 10.36 -2.89 -9.95
C THR A 149 11.77 -3.50 -9.91
N GLU A 150 12.76 -2.77 -9.38
CA GLU A 150 14.10 -3.32 -9.17
C GLU A 150 14.08 -4.62 -8.34
N GLU A 151 13.21 -4.69 -7.33
CA GLU A 151 13.03 -5.87 -6.50
C GLU A 151 12.41 -7.03 -7.29
N GLY A 152 11.34 -6.76 -8.05
CA GLY A 152 10.71 -7.74 -8.93
C GLY A 152 11.69 -8.31 -9.96
N ALA A 153 12.49 -7.45 -10.59
CA ALA A 153 13.52 -7.84 -11.55
C ALA A 153 14.58 -8.75 -10.91
N ARG A 154 15.10 -8.40 -9.73
CA ARG A 154 16.05 -9.26 -9.00
C ARG A 154 15.43 -10.59 -8.60
N ARG A 155 14.16 -10.58 -8.18
CA ARG A 155 13.46 -11.78 -7.71
C ARG A 155 13.14 -12.75 -8.85
N LEU A 156 12.83 -12.25 -10.05
CA LEU A 156 12.59 -13.05 -11.25
C LEU A 156 13.88 -13.50 -11.95
N PHE A 157 14.82 -12.56 -12.15
CA PHE A 157 15.94 -12.73 -13.07
C PHE A 157 17.31 -12.76 -12.39
N GLY A 158 17.39 -12.51 -11.08
CA GLY A 158 18.64 -12.34 -10.34
C GLY A 158 19.38 -11.03 -10.66
N THR A 159 18.83 -10.17 -11.53
CA THR A 159 19.46 -8.94 -12.02
C THR A 159 18.42 -7.86 -12.31
N THR A 160 18.83 -6.59 -12.32
CA THR A 160 18.00 -5.46 -12.78
C THR A 160 18.17 -5.15 -14.26
N ASP A 161 19.14 -5.79 -14.94
CA ASP A 161 19.33 -5.64 -16.38
C ASP A 161 18.40 -6.58 -17.16
N VAL A 162 17.13 -6.16 -17.24
CA VAL A 162 16.03 -7.00 -17.74
C VAL A 162 15.25 -6.37 -18.89
N LEU A 163 15.66 -5.19 -19.36
CA LEU A 163 14.99 -4.50 -20.45
C LEU A 163 15.02 -5.34 -21.74
N GLY A 164 13.89 -5.40 -22.43
CA GLY A 164 13.71 -6.18 -23.66
C GLY A 164 13.52 -7.68 -23.42
N ARG A 165 13.75 -8.20 -22.20
CA ARG A 165 13.41 -9.57 -21.85
C ARG A 165 11.90 -9.73 -21.74
N ALA A 166 11.44 -10.97 -21.67
CA ALA A 166 10.03 -11.30 -21.57
C ALA A 166 9.71 -12.03 -20.27
N ILE A 167 8.46 -11.90 -19.84
CA ILE A 167 7.82 -12.76 -18.85
C ILE A 167 6.59 -13.42 -19.49
N TYR A 168 6.19 -14.56 -18.95
CA TYR A 168 5.01 -15.29 -19.39
C TYR A 168 3.98 -15.34 -18.26
N TYR A 169 2.76 -14.92 -18.59
CA TYR A 169 1.63 -14.92 -17.66
C TYR A 169 0.32 -15.13 -18.42
N ALA A 170 -0.54 -16.00 -17.89
CA ALA A 170 -1.90 -16.24 -18.38
C ALA A 170 -2.00 -16.46 -19.91
N GLY A 171 -1.10 -17.26 -20.50
CA GLY A 171 -1.13 -17.54 -21.94
C GLY A 171 -0.44 -16.49 -22.82
N ASN A 172 0.06 -15.40 -22.22
CA ASN A 172 0.59 -14.26 -22.95
C ASN A 172 2.06 -13.99 -22.57
N THR A 173 2.82 -13.54 -23.55
CA THR A 173 4.20 -13.09 -23.37
C THR A 173 4.22 -11.57 -23.27
N TYR A 174 4.78 -11.04 -22.19
CA TYR A 174 4.91 -9.61 -21.98
C TYR A 174 6.38 -9.18 -22.03
N ARG A 175 6.67 -8.14 -22.80
CA ARG A 175 8.02 -7.58 -22.92
C ARG A 175 8.26 -6.54 -21.83
N ILE A 176 9.38 -6.64 -21.15
CA ILE A 176 9.78 -5.66 -20.14
C ILE A 176 10.34 -4.42 -20.84
N SER A 177 9.64 -3.30 -20.74
CA SER A 177 10.08 -2.03 -21.36
C SER A 177 10.54 -0.99 -20.35
N ALA A 178 10.33 -1.22 -19.05
CA ALA A 178 10.78 -0.34 -17.98
C ALA A 178 11.21 -1.11 -16.72
N VAL A 179 12.15 -0.49 -16.00
CA VAL A 179 12.47 -0.81 -14.61
C VAL A 179 12.11 0.39 -13.76
N LEU A 180 11.30 0.18 -12.72
CA LEU A 180 10.76 1.20 -11.82
C LEU A 180 11.41 1.10 -10.43
N THR A 181 11.32 2.18 -9.66
CA THR A 181 11.63 2.15 -8.24
C THR A 181 10.59 1.32 -7.51
N GLY A 182 11.01 0.30 -6.77
CA GLY A 182 10.18 -0.27 -5.72
C GLY A 182 10.14 0.66 -4.50
N TRP A 183 9.17 0.47 -3.62
CA TRP A 183 9.09 1.26 -2.38
C TRP A 183 9.95 0.72 -1.24
N GLY A 184 10.27 -0.59 -1.25
CA GLY A 184 11.19 -1.22 -0.29
C GLY A 184 10.76 -1.04 1.18
N GLN A 185 9.48 -0.76 1.41
CA GLN A 185 8.87 -0.42 2.69
C GLN A 185 7.54 -1.17 2.84
N HIS A 186 7.02 -1.25 4.08
CA HIS A 186 5.73 -1.87 4.34
C HIS A 186 4.62 -1.09 3.64
N THR A 187 3.92 -1.77 2.75
CA THR A 187 2.80 -1.24 1.98
C THR A 187 1.68 -2.27 1.98
N ASN A 188 0.44 -1.81 1.89
CA ASN A 188 -0.71 -2.70 1.78
C ASN A 188 -0.81 -3.38 0.40
N PHE A 189 -0.01 -2.95 -0.58
CA PHE A 189 -0.07 -3.45 -1.96
C PHE A 189 1.34 -3.52 -2.59
N PRO A 190 2.22 -4.42 -2.10
CA PRO A 190 3.59 -4.54 -2.59
C PRO A 190 3.60 -5.06 -4.03
N PHE A 191 3.83 -4.16 -5.00
CA PHE A 191 3.87 -4.53 -6.41
C PHE A 191 5.32 -4.74 -6.91
N SER A 192 5.49 -5.78 -7.72
CA SER A 192 6.71 -6.11 -8.44
C SER A 192 6.57 -5.89 -9.94
N ILE A 193 5.34 -5.91 -10.46
CA ILE A 193 5.01 -5.71 -11.86
C ILE A 193 3.95 -4.64 -11.98
N MET A 194 4.09 -3.76 -12.97
CA MET A 194 3.08 -2.79 -13.34
C MET A 194 2.63 -3.02 -14.78
N PHE A 195 1.32 -3.16 -14.94
CA PHE A 195 0.64 -3.18 -16.23
C PHE A 195 0.03 -1.81 -16.50
N GLY A 196 0.16 -1.35 -17.75
CA GLY A 196 -0.57 -0.18 -18.24
C GLY A 196 -2.06 -0.47 -18.48
N MET A 197 -2.77 0.58 -18.87
CA MET A 197 -4.15 0.51 -19.33
C MET A 197 -4.32 1.31 -20.60
N ASP A 198 -4.78 0.65 -21.65
CA ASP A 198 -5.16 1.34 -22.88
C ASP A 198 -6.49 2.08 -22.72
N GLN A 199 -6.78 3.00 -23.65
CA GLN A 199 -8.00 3.82 -23.58
C GLN A 199 -9.29 3.00 -23.66
N THR A 200 -9.27 1.85 -24.34
CA THR A 200 -10.46 1.00 -24.46
C THR A 200 -10.78 0.31 -23.14
N GLU A 201 -9.76 -0.11 -22.40
CA GLU A 201 -9.90 -0.68 -21.07
C GLU A 201 -10.38 0.35 -20.06
N LYS A 202 -9.83 1.58 -20.10
CA LYS A 202 -10.27 2.69 -19.25
C LYS A 202 -11.75 3.03 -19.43
N ASN A 203 -12.26 2.93 -20.66
CA ASN A 203 -13.64 3.23 -21.00
C ASN A 203 -14.63 2.08 -20.67
N LYS A 204 -14.14 0.89 -20.33
CA LYS A 204 -15.01 -0.25 -19.94
C LYS A 204 -15.52 -0.03 -18.51
N SER A 205 -16.67 0.63 -18.40
CA SER A 205 -17.36 0.86 -17.12
C SER A 205 -17.88 -0.42 -16.43
N SER A 206 -17.76 -1.60 -17.07
CA SER A 206 -18.37 -2.85 -16.60
C SER A 206 -17.54 -3.64 -15.57
N TYR A 207 -16.28 -3.25 -15.29
CA TYR A 207 -15.43 -3.94 -14.31
C TYR A 207 -15.25 -3.09 -13.05
N PRO A 208 -16.05 -3.30 -11.98
CA PRO A 208 -15.89 -2.61 -10.71
C PRO A 208 -14.79 -3.30 -9.87
N ASP A 209 -13.55 -3.28 -10.36
CA ASP A 209 -12.42 -3.96 -9.70
C ASP A 209 -11.31 -3.01 -9.22
N TYR A 210 -11.49 -1.70 -9.39
CA TYR A 210 -10.46 -0.71 -9.09
C TYR A 210 -10.64 -0.09 -7.72
N TYR A 211 -9.56 -0.11 -6.93
CA TYR A 211 -9.39 0.76 -5.79
C TYR A 211 -9.21 2.19 -6.28
N ILE A 212 -9.80 3.16 -5.57
CA ILE A 212 -9.62 4.58 -5.87
C ILE A 212 -8.99 5.25 -4.65
N SER A 213 -7.76 5.71 -4.81
CA SER A 213 -7.14 6.57 -3.81
C SER A 213 -7.35 8.04 -4.19
N LEU A 214 -7.65 8.85 -3.18
CA LEU A 214 -7.81 10.30 -3.27
C LEU A 214 -6.74 10.97 -2.40
N ARG A 215 -6.06 11.98 -2.92
CA ARG A 215 -5.27 12.92 -2.12
C ARG A 215 -6.06 14.22 -2.04
N LEU A 216 -6.43 14.64 -0.83
CA LEU A 216 -7.16 15.89 -0.63
C LEU A 216 -6.21 17.08 -0.57
N ARG A 217 -6.74 18.31 -0.67
CA ARG A 217 -6.01 19.55 -0.38
C ARG A 217 -5.79 19.73 1.13
N SER A 218 -4.86 20.59 1.53
CA SER A 218 -4.41 20.65 2.95
C SER A 218 -5.46 21.31 3.85
N GLU A 219 -6.29 22.15 3.24
CA GLU A 219 -7.40 22.89 3.80
C GLU A 219 -8.76 22.18 3.69
N ALA A 220 -8.80 20.96 3.14
CA ALA A 220 -10.05 20.23 2.90
C ALA A 220 -10.66 19.73 4.21
N ASP A 221 -11.95 20.01 4.42
CA ASP A 221 -12.75 19.39 5.48
C ASP A 221 -13.31 18.05 4.98
N THR A 222 -12.79 16.95 5.54
CA THR A 222 -13.18 15.59 5.17
C THR A 222 -14.64 15.30 5.50
N ALA A 223 -15.19 15.86 6.57
CA ALA A 223 -16.59 15.63 6.96
C ALA A 223 -17.53 16.36 5.99
N ALA A 224 -17.19 17.59 5.62
CA ALA A 224 -17.93 18.35 4.61
C ALA A 224 -17.88 17.65 3.25
N LEU A 225 -16.70 17.17 2.82
CA LEU A 225 -16.54 16.45 1.56
C LEU A 225 -17.37 15.15 1.54
N MET A 226 -17.33 14.35 2.61
CA MET A 226 -18.16 13.14 2.71
C MET A 226 -19.65 13.45 2.60
N ALA A 227 -20.13 14.54 3.21
CA ALA A 227 -21.51 14.98 3.08
C ALA A 227 -21.87 15.41 1.64
N GLN A 228 -20.95 16.09 0.93
CA GLN A 228 -21.13 16.43 -0.48
C GLN A 228 -21.18 15.17 -1.36
N MET A 229 -20.27 14.22 -1.14
CA MET A 229 -20.20 12.96 -1.88
C MET A 229 -21.49 12.15 -1.73
N ASN A 230 -22.01 12.02 -0.51
CA ASN A 230 -23.27 11.32 -0.24
C ASN A 230 -24.51 11.96 -0.90
N ASN A 231 -24.45 13.27 -1.16
CA ASN A 231 -25.53 14.01 -1.82
C ASN A 231 -25.33 14.18 -3.35
N SER A 232 -24.20 13.70 -3.88
CA SER A 232 -23.87 13.82 -5.30
C SER A 232 -24.63 12.80 -6.15
N SER A 233 -24.75 13.08 -7.45
CA SER A 233 -25.33 12.15 -8.44
C SER A 233 -24.35 11.07 -8.91
N LEU A 234 -23.10 11.10 -8.41
CA LEU A 234 -22.09 10.11 -8.78
C LEU A 234 -22.49 8.74 -8.26
N LYS A 235 -22.30 7.73 -9.11
CA LYS A 235 -22.50 6.33 -8.73
C LYS A 235 -21.17 5.76 -8.26
N TYR A 236 -21.13 5.46 -6.97
CA TYR A 236 -20.03 4.83 -6.26
C TYR A 236 -20.20 3.31 -6.28
#